data_AF-A0A9X1RIM4-F1
#
_entry.id   AF-A0A9X1RIM4-F1
#
_cell.length_a   1.000
_cell.length_b   1.000
_cell.length_c   1.000
_cell.angle_alpha   90.00
_cell.angle_beta   90.00
_cell.angle_gamma   90.00
#
_symmetry.space_group_name_H-M   'P 1'
#
loop_
_entity.id
_entity.type
_entity.pdbx_description
1 polymer ?
#
loop_
_entity_poly.entity_id
_entity_poly.type
_entity_poly.pdbx_seq_one_letter_code
_entity_poly.pdbx_strand_id
1 'polypeptide(L)'
;MLRLRALDADDYIVFDDGHMIGRIWFARDRSPALWLWTAVVAIQAPPFGDAMSLKEAEAKFQSAWDSFKQRHGPEELARAFEQMTHVNRPGRFGR
;
A
#
# COMPACT_ATOMS: atom_id res chain seq x y z
N MET A 1 -1.09 12.66 3.03
CA MET A 1 0.39 12.67 3.07
C MET A 1 0.81 11.32 3.57
N LEU A 2 1.63 10.61 2.80
CA LEU A 2 2.01 9.25 3.16
C LEU A 2 2.89 9.22 4.40
N ARG A 3 2.67 8.20 5.22
CA ARG A 3 3.52 7.86 6.35
C ARG A 3 4.04 6.44 6.17
N LEU A 4 5.34 6.27 6.32
CA LEU A 4 5.97 4.96 6.33
C LEU A 4 6.19 4.49 7.76
N ARG A 5 5.85 3.22 8.01
CA ARG A 5 6.23 2.52 9.24
C ARG A 5 7.12 1.35 8.88
N ALA A 6 8.35 1.35 9.38
CA ALA A 6 9.26 0.22 9.19
C ALA A 6 8.72 -1.05 9.87
N LEU A 7 8.73 -2.15 9.14
CA LEU A 7 8.66 -3.52 9.64
C LEU A 7 10.06 -4.09 9.84
N ASP A 8 10.98 -3.75 8.94
CA ASP A 8 12.41 -4.09 8.96
C ASP A 8 13.21 -2.97 8.25
N ALA A 9 14.53 -3.11 8.15
CA ALA A 9 15.45 -2.13 7.56
C ALA A 9 15.09 -1.73 6.12
N ASP A 10 14.53 -2.65 5.33
CA ASP A 10 14.12 -2.39 3.95
C ASP A 10 12.67 -2.83 3.67
N ASP A 11 11.80 -2.78 4.67
CA ASP A 11 10.41 -3.18 4.54
C ASP A 11 9.51 -2.22 5.33
N TYR A 12 8.56 -1.59 4.64
CA TYR A 12 7.73 -0.53 5.17
C TYR A 12 6.27 -0.75 4.84
N ILE A 13 5.41 -0.57 5.85
CA ILE A 13 3.98 -0.38 5.64
C ILE A 13 3.72 1.09 5.30
N VAL A 14 2.88 1.30 4.28
CA VAL A 14 2.45 2.63 3.85
C VAL A 14 1.09 2.95 4.43
N PHE A 15 0.97 4.15 5.01
CA PHE A 15 -0.27 4.70 5.53
C PHE A 15 -0.66 6.00 4.82
N ASP A 16 -1.95 6.18 4.55
CA ASP A 16 -2.55 7.47 4.17
C ASP A 16 -3.76 7.73 5.06
N ASP A 17 -3.80 8.92 5.66
CA ASP A 17 -4.86 9.34 6.59
C ASP A 17 -5.23 8.29 7.67
N GLY A 18 -4.21 7.67 8.26
CA GLY A 18 -4.37 6.64 9.31
C GLY A 18 -4.73 5.24 8.81
N HIS A 19 -5.05 5.06 7.54
CA HIS A 19 -5.34 3.77 6.95
C HIS A 19 -4.07 3.11 6.41
N MET A 20 -3.88 1.81 6.67
CA MET A 20 -2.84 1.03 5.99
C MET A 20 -3.29 0.81 4.55
N ILE A 21 -2.49 1.30 3.59
CA ILE A 21 -2.85 1.31 2.17
C ILE A 21 -1.86 0.59 1.29
N GLY A 22 -0.78 0.03 1.84
CA GLY A 22 0.22 -0.63 1.02
C GLY A 22 1.50 -1.01 1.74
N ARG A 23 2.47 -1.46 0.95
CA ARG A 23 3.79 -1.87 1.40
C ARG A 23 4.84 -1.49 0.37
N ILE A 24 6.02 -1.09 0.85
CA ILE A 24 7.23 -0.84 0.05
C ILE A 24 8.33 -1.70 0.64
N TRP A 25 9.02 -2.52 -0.17
CA TRP A 25 10.09 -3.39 0.33
C TRP A 25 11.21 -3.57 -0.70
N PHE A 26 12.44 -3.80 -0.23
CA PHE A 26 13.58 -4.05 -1.10
C PHE A 26 13.70 -5.55 -1.43
N ALA A 27 13.59 -5.88 -2.72
CA ALA A 27 13.72 -7.23 -3.23
C ALA A 27 15.17 -7.52 -3.62
N ARG A 28 15.96 -7.97 -2.63
CA ARG A 28 17.38 -8.32 -2.78
C ARG A 28 17.63 -9.48 -3.75
N ASP A 29 16.65 -10.37 -3.90
CA ASP A 29 16.75 -11.56 -4.76
C ASP A 29 16.48 -11.27 -6.25
N ARG A 30 16.17 -10.01 -6.61
CA ARG A 30 16.02 -9.58 -8.01
C ARG A 30 17.38 -9.18 -8.59
N SER A 31 17.54 -9.31 -9.92
CA SER A 31 18.71 -8.81 -10.65
C SER A 31 18.27 -7.83 -11.76
N PRO A 32 18.50 -6.51 -11.61
CA PRO A 32 19.08 -5.86 -10.43
C PRO A 32 18.16 -5.93 -9.21
N ALA A 33 18.70 -5.73 -8.02
CA ALA A 33 17.88 -5.58 -6.81
C ALA A 33 17.05 -4.29 -6.93
N LEU A 34 15.76 -4.37 -6.60
CA LEU A 34 14.80 -3.29 -6.80
C LEU A 34 13.97 -3.06 -5.55
N TRP A 35 13.52 -1.82 -5.36
CA TRP A 35 12.45 -1.50 -4.44
C TRP A 35 11.12 -1.82 -5.10
N LEU A 36 10.34 -2.71 -4.50
CA LEU A 36 8.99 -3.05 -4.94
C LEU A 36 7.98 -2.33 -4.07
N TRP A 37 6.82 -2.04 -4.64
CA TRP A 37 5.72 -1.43 -3.92
C TRP A 37 4.38 -1.94 -4.41
N THR A 38 3.41 -2.01 -3.51
CA THR A 38 2.05 -2.41 -3.82
C THR A 38 1.05 -1.69 -2.92
N ALA A 39 -0.02 -1.17 -3.51
CA ALA A 39 -1.18 -0.73 -2.77
C ALA A 39 -2.00 -1.96 -2.34
N VAL A 40 -2.50 -1.92 -1.12
CA VAL A 40 -3.39 -2.93 -0.56
C VAL A 40 -4.67 -2.22 -0.18
N VAL A 41 -5.68 -2.36 -1.02
CA VAL A 41 -7.01 -1.78 -0.82
C VAL A 41 -8.06 -2.76 -1.34
N ALA A 42 -9.23 -2.83 -0.69
CA ALA A 42 -10.34 -3.69 -1.09
C ALA A 42 -11.10 -3.17 -2.35
N ILE A 43 -10.34 -2.75 -3.36
CA ILE A 43 -10.81 -2.32 -4.67
C ILE A 43 -10.01 -3.11 -5.72
N GLN A 44 -10.64 -3.40 -6.86
CA GLN A 44 -10.02 -4.20 -7.90
C GLN A 44 -8.77 -3.51 -8.49
N ALA A 45 -7.79 -4.33 -8.88
CA ALA A 45 -6.55 -3.90 -9.52
C ALA A 45 -5.82 -2.76 -8.79
N PRO A 46 -5.46 -2.94 -7.50
CA PRO A 46 -4.68 -1.95 -6.79
C PRO A 46 -3.31 -1.78 -7.46
N PRO A 47 -2.77 -0.55 -7.54
CA PRO A 47 -1.53 -0.29 -8.25
C PRO A 47 -0.33 -0.95 -7.56
N PHE A 48 0.65 -1.34 -8.37
CA PHE A 48 1.92 -1.89 -7.91
C PHE A 48 3.03 -1.49 -8.89
N GLY A 49 4.28 -1.64 -8.47
CA GLY A 49 5.42 -1.38 -9.34
C GLY A 49 6.76 -1.54 -8.66
N ASP A 50 7.79 -1.05 -9.34
CA ASP A 50 9.18 -1.13 -8.92
C ASP A 50 9.92 0.22 -9.09
N ALA A 51 11.07 0.32 -8.43
CA ALA A 51 11.96 1.48 -8.45
C ALA A 51 13.40 1.11 -8.09
N MET A 52 14.36 1.96 -8.48
CA MET A 52 15.78 1.77 -8.18
C MET A 52 16.17 2.23 -6.78
N SER A 53 15.32 3.03 -6.12
CA SER A 53 15.56 3.56 -4.78
C SER A 53 14.28 3.68 -3.98
N LEU A 54 14.39 3.69 -2.65
CA LEU A 54 13.26 3.91 -1.73
C LEU A 54 12.53 5.22 -2.06
N LYS A 55 13.28 6.31 -2.26
CA LYS A 55 12.70 7.62 -2.59
C LYS A 55 11.90 7.60 -3.89
N GLU A 56 12.39 6.88 -4.89
CA GLU A 56 11.66 6.71 -6.16
C GLU A 56 10.44 5.81 -5.98
N ALA A 57 10.52 4.75 -5.16
CA ALA A 57 9.38 3.90 -4.83
C ALA A 57 8.27 4.70 -4.12
N GLU A 58 8.63 5.54 -3.14
CA GLU A 58 7.69 6.44 -2.46
C GLU A 58 7.00 7.40 -3.44
N ALA A 59 7.76 8.03 -4.34
CA ALA A 59 7.22 8.95 -5.33
C ALA A 59 6.28 8.26 -6.33
N LYS A 60 6.68 7.07 -6.83
CA LYS A 60 5.84 6.26 -7.73
C LYS A 60 4.58 5.76 -7.04
N PHE A 61 4.71 5.26 -5.81
CA PHE A 61 3.58 4.85 -4.99
C PHE A 61 2.60 6.01 -4.79
N GLN A 62 3.08 7.18 -4.36
CA GLN A 62 2.25 8.36 -4.14
C GLN A 62 1.49 8.75 -5.41
N SER A 63 2.20 8.87 -6.54
CA SER A 63 1.61 9.23 -7.83
C SER A 63 0.55 8.22 -8.29
N ALA A 64 0.85 6.92 -8.17
CA ALA A 64 -0.08 5.87 -8.53
C ALA A 64 -1.30 5.82 -7.60
N TRP A 65 -1.09 6.05 -6.31
CA TRP A 65 -2.15 6.13 -5.30
C TRP A 65 -3.06 7.33 -5.55
N ASP A 66 -2.52 8.51 -5.84
CA ASP A 66 -3.34 9.69 -6.15
C ASP A 66 -4.16 9.50 -7.43
N SER A 67 -3.57 8.91 -8.46
CA SER A 67 -4.29 8.55 -9.70
C SER A 67 -5.40 7.52 -9.43
N PHE A 68 -5.13 6.56 -8.55
CA PHE A 68 -6.10 5.56 -8.12
C PHE A 68 -7.27 6.20 -7.38
N LYS A 69 -6.98 7.12 -6.45
CA LYS A 69 -8.02 7.86 -5.72
C LYS A 69 -8.90 8.70 -6.65
N GLN A 70 -8.31 9.33 -7.66
CA GLN A 70 -9.07 10.10 -8.65
C GLN A 70 -10.01 9.22 -9.49
N ARG A 71 -9.62 7.98 -9.78
CA ARG A 71 -10.42 7.04 -10.56
C ARG A 71 -11.65 6.52 -9.81
N HIS A 72 -11.49 6.20 -8.53
CA HIS A 72 -12.53 5.55 -7.71
C HIS A 72 -13.34 6.54 -6.87
N GLY A 73 -12.81 7.74 -6.63
CA GLY A 73 -13.46 8.76 -5.82
C GLY A 73 -13.49 8.42 -4.32
N PRO A 74 -13.88 9.40 -3.49
CA PRO A 74 -13.79 9.28 -2.03
C PRO A 74 -14.76 8.26 -1.43
N GLU A 75 -15.97 8.11 -2.00
CA GLU A 75 -16.98 7.19 -1.46
C GLU A 75 -16.60 5.71 -1.62
N GLU A 76 -16.04 5.33 -2.77
CA GLU A 76 -15.61 3.95 -3.02
C GLU A 76 -14.40 3.59 -2.13
N LEU A 77 -13.46 4.53 -1.96
CA LEU A 77 -12.34 4.37 -1.04
C LEU A 77 -12.79 4.21 0.41
N ALA A 78 -13.76 5.03 0.87
CA ALA A 78 -14.30 4.90 2.22
C ALA A 78 -14.89 3.52 2.49
N ARG A 79 -15.71 3.01 1.55
CA ARG A 79 -16.26 1.65 1.62
C ARG A 79 -15.18 0.58 1.65
N ALA A 80 -14.12 0.75 0.84
CA ALA A 80 -13.01 -0.18 0.81
C ALA A 80 -12.25 -0.20 2.15
N PHE A 81 -12.02 0.95 2.77
CA PHE A 81 -11.39 1.04 4.08
C PHE A 81 -12.24 0.47 5.21
N GLU A 82 -13.56 0.67 5.17
CA GLU A 82 -14.48 0.00 6.07
C GLU A 82 -14.38 -1.53 5.94
N GLN A 83 -14.40 -2.05 4.72
CA GLN A 83 -14.25 -3.48 4.46
C GLN A 83 -12.93 -4.03 5.00
N MET A 84 -11.81 -3.36 4.75
CA MET A 84 -10.50 -3.75 5.28
C MET A 84 -10.44 -3.75 6.81
N THR A 85 -11.06 -2.75 7.45
CA THR A 85 -11.14 -2.66 8.91
C THR A 85 -12.01 -3.78 9.48
N HIS A 86 -13.10 -4.14 8.81
CA HIS A 86 -13.95 -5.27 9.17
C HIS A 86 -13.24 -6.63 9.02
N VAL A 87 -12.38 -6.79 8.01
CA VAL A 87 -11.60 -8.02 7.78
C VAL A 87 -10.47 -8.18 8.81
N ASN A 88 -9.85 -7.09 9.25
CA ASN A 88 -8.75 -7.12 10.22
C ASN A 88 -9.20 -7.18 11.69
N ARG A 89 -10.51 -7.30 11.97
CA ARG A 89 -11.02 -7.44 13.35
C ARG A 89 -10.72 -8.85 13.89
N PRO A 90 -10.05 -8.99 15.04
CA PRO A 90 -9.76 -10.28 15.65
C PRO A 90 -11.06 -10.83 16.27
N GLY A 91 -11.79 -11.64 15.50
CA GLY A 91 -13.02 -12.25 16.00
C GLY A 91 -13.76 -13.16 15.00
N ARG A 92 -13.26 -13.34 13.78
CA ARG A 92 -13.95 -14.13 12.74
C ARG A 92 -13.50 -15.59 12.62
N PHE A 93 -12.46 -16.01 13.33
CA PHE A 93 -12.06 -17.42 13.44
C PHE A 93 -12.44 -17.98 14.81
N GLY A 94 -13.74 -18.03 15.07
CA GLY A 94 -14.32 -18.81 16.15
C GLY A 94 -15.30 -19.79 15.56
N ARG A 95 -14.80 -20.97 15.15
CA ARG A 95 -15.52 -22.25 15.14
C ARG A 95 -14.51 -23.38 15.25
#